data_AF-A0A1J3FSZ4-F1
#
_entry.id   AF-A0A1J3FSZ4-F1
#
_cell.length_a   1.000
_cell.length_b   1.000
_cell.length_c   1.000
_cell.angle_alpha   90.00
_cell.angle_beta   90.00
_cell.angle_gamma   90.00
#
_symmetry.space_group_name_H-M   'P 1'
#
loop_
_entity.id
_entity.type
_entity.pdbx_description
1 polymer ?
#
loop_
_entity_poly.entity_id
_entity_poly.type
_entity_poly.pdbx_seq_one_letter_code
_entity_poly.pdbx_strand_id
1 'polypeptide(L)'
;EAFLVYVLEGTRKIKDWDLIVKYQRKNGSLFDSPATTAAAFTQFRNDGCLRYLSSLLQKFEAAVPTVYPFDQYARLSIIDTLESLGIDRDFKNEIRSTLDETYRCWLRGDEEICLDLATCALAFRLLHSHGHDVSYDPLKPFAEESGFSDTLEGYLKNTTSVLELFKASQSYPHESALKEQCSWTKQYLEMELSNWPITSVQEEYLKKKVEDALSFPSYASLERLDHRRNLLSGSCVESTRVMKTSYRFPNDFSSDILKLAVGDFNFCQSIHGEEMKRLDRWIVENRLQELKFARQKLAYCYFSGAATLFSPELSDARISWAKGGVLTTVVDDFFDVGGSKEEMENLIDLVEKWDLNSVPD
;
A
#
# COMPACT_ATOMS: atom_id res chain seq x y z
N GLU A 1 -23.03 -19.07 8.06
CA GLU A 1 -23.39 -19.09 9.50
C GLU A 1 -22.90 -17.84 10.25
N ALA A 2 -21.65 -17.43 10.03
CA ALA A 2 -21.05 -16.22 10.61
C ALA A 2 -21.95 -14.97 10.52
N PHE A 3 -22.54 -14.71 9.35
CA PHE A 3 -23.44 -13.58 9.15
C PHE A 3 -24.65 -13.58 10.12
N LEU A 4 -25.28 -14.74 10.34
CA LEU A 4 -26.44 -14.85 11.24
C LEU A 4 -26.07 -14.55 12.70
N VAL A 5 -24.87 -14.97 13.13
CA VAL A 5 -24.35 -14.62 14.45
C VAL A 5 -24.01 -13.12 14.49
N TYR A 6 -23.42 -12.57 13.43
CA TYR A 6 -23.10 -11.15 13.38
C TYR A 6 -24.35 -10.27 13.52
N VAL A 7 -25.47 -10.63 12.91
CA VAL A 7 -26.75 -9.89 13.06
C VAL A 7 -27.69 -10.50 14.12
N LEU A 8 -27.14 -11.12 15.17
CA LEU A 8 -27.92 -11.80 16.21
C LEU A 8 -28.99 -10.91 16.84
N GLU A 9 -28.71 -9.60 16.99
CA GLU A 9 -29.64 -8.63 17.55
C GLU A 9 -30.94 -8.49 16.74
N GLY A 10 -30.88 -8.71 15.42
CA GLY A 10 -32.03 -8.60 14.52
C GLY A 10 -32.76 -9.92 14.29
N THR A 11 -32.11 -11.06 14.54
CA THR A 11 -32.70 -12.38 14.28
C THR A 11 -33.17 -13.07 15.56
N ARG A 12 -32.34 -13.12 16.61
CA ARG A 12 -32.51 -13.95 17.82
C ARG A 12 -32.91 -15.41 17.54
N LYS A 13 -32.62 -15.91 16.34
CA LYS A 13 -33.02 -17.25 15.88
C LYS A 13 -32.11 -18.35 16.40
N ILE A 14 -30.85 -18.00 16.69
CA ILE A 14 -29.84 -18.94 17.20
C ILE A 14 -30.11 -19.14 18.69
N LYS A 15 -30.48 -20.36 19.08
CA LYS A 15 -30.76 -20.74 20.48
C LYS A 15 -29.63 -21.52 21.13
N ASP A 16 -28.65 -21.92 20.35
CA ASP A 16 -27.52 -22.72 20.78
C ASP A 16 -26.28 -21.84 20.91
N TRP A 17 -25.69 -21.83 22.11
CA TRP A 17 -24.48 -21.07 22.40
C TRP A 17 -23.25 -21.66 21.68
N ASP A 18 -23.24 -22.97 21.44
CA ASP A 18 -22.10 -23.66 20.83
C ASP A 18 -21.85 -23.20 19.38
N LEU A 19 -22.89 -22.69 18.71
CA LEU A 19 -22.78 -22.10 17.38
C LEU A 19 -22.23 -20.66 17.41
N ILE A 20 -22.32 -19.99 18.55
CA ILE A 20 -21.93 -18.58 18.75
C ILE A 20 -20.52 -18.47 19.32
N VAL A 21 -20.16 -19.37 20.25
CA VAL A 21 -18.92 -19.30 21.03
C VAL A 21 -17.66 -19.27 20.17
N LYS A 22 -17.70 -19.91 18.99
CA LYS A 22 -16.59 -19.90 18.02
C LYS A 22 -16.24 -18.52 17.46
N TYR A 23 -17.14 -17.53 17.60
CA TYR A 23 -16.92 -16.14 17.18
C TYR A 23 -16.61 -15.20 18.36
N GLN A 24 -16.55 -15.74 19.58
CA GLN A 24 -16.23 -14.94 20.76
C GLN A 24 -14.72 -14.67 20.82
N ARG A 25 -14.35 -13.40 20.84
CA ARG A 25 -12.95 -12.95 20.97
C ARG A 25 -12.48 -13.01 22.42
N LYS A 26 -11.17 -12.97 22.65
CA LYS A 26 -10.56 -12.94 23.99
C LYS A 26 -11.09 -11.82 24.89
N ASN A 27 -11.42 -10.66 24.32
CA ASN A 27 -12.00 -9.52 25.05
C ASN A 27 -13.46 -9.76 25.49
N GLY A 28 -14.09 -10.86 25.06
CA GLY A 28 -15.47 -11.26 25.35
C GLY A 28 -16.51 -10.80 24.32
N SER A 29 -16.09 -10.03 23.31
CA SER A 29 -16.94 -9.54 22.23
C SER A 29 -17.31 -10.66 21.25
N LEU A 30 -18.37 -10.44 20.47
CA LEU A 30 -18.63 -11.16 19.23
C LEU A 30 -18.37 -10.21 18.06
N PHE A 31 -17.41 -10.57 17.21
CA PHE A 31 -16.97 -9.74 16.06
C PHE A 31 -16.61 -8.29 16.42
N ASP A 32 -16.22 -8.02 17.67
CA ASP A 32 -16.03 -6.67 18.21
C ASP A 32 -17.26 -5.75 18.06
N SER A 33 -18.45 -6.32 17.87
CA SER A 33 -19.69 -5.57 17.75
C SER A 33 -20.41 -5.46 19.10
N PRO A 34 -20.61 -4.25 19.65
CA PRO A 34 -21.36 -4.07 20.89
C PRO A 34 -22.83 -4.52 20.75
N ALA A 35 -23.44 -4.29 19.58
CA ALA A 35 -24.81 -4.72 19.31
C ALA A 35 -24.97 -6.24 19.35
N THR A 36 -24.10 -6.98 18.64
CA THR A 36 -24.12 -8.46 18.66
C THR A 36 -23.89 -8.98 20.07
N THR A 37 -22.90 -8.41 20.75
CA THR A 37 -22.49 -8.85 22.08
C THR A 37 -23.58 -8.59 23.12
N ALA A 38 -24.31 -7.48 23.02
CA ALA A 38 -25.45 -7.17 23.86
C ALA A 38 -26.63 -8.12 23.65
N ALA A 39 -26.92 -8.48 22.40
CA ALA A 39 -27.95 -9.48 22.09
C ALA A 39 -27.60 -10.85 22.66
N ALA A 40 -26.34 -11.29 22.47
CA ALA A 40 -25.83 -12.52 23.04
C ALA A 40 -25.90 -12.52 24.58
N PHE A 41 -25.49 -11.44 25.24
CA PHE A 41 -25.59 -11.33 26.70
C PHE A 41 -27.04 -11.41 27.18
N THR A 42 -27.96 -10.71 26.50
CA THR A 42 -29.38 -10.70 26.88
C THR A 42 -29.99 -12.10 26.82
N GLN A 43 -29.56 -12.91 25.85
CA GLN A 43 -30.09 -14.25 25.63
C GLN A 43 -29.41 -15.33 26.48
N PHE A 44 -28.08 -15.29 26.60
CA PHE A 44 -27.29 -16.38 27.15
C PHE A 44 -26.62 -16.06 28.50
N ARG A 45 -26.65 -14.79 28.93
CA ARG A 45 -26.03 -14.32 30.19
C ARG A 45 -24.53 -14.68 30.30
N ASN A 46 -23.81 -14.68 29.17
CA ASN A 46 -22.38 -14.96 29.13
C ASN A 46 -21.56 -13.83 29.80
N ASP A 47 -20.71 -14.20 30.77
CA ASP A 47 -19.88 -13.26 31.53
C ASP A 47 -18.85 -12.52 30.66
N GLY A 48 -18.31 -13.18 29.63
CA GLY A 48 -17.41 -12.56 28.66
C GLY A 48 -18.06 -11.39 27.95
N CYS A 49 -19.29 -11.58 27.45
CA CYS A 49 -20.07 -10.52 26.83
C CYS A 49 -20.31 -9.35 27.79
N LEU A 50 -20.67 -9.63 29.05
CA LEU A 50 -20.88 -8.59 30.06
C LEU A 50 -19.60 -7.80 30.36
N ARG A 51 -18.45 -8.48 30.48
CA ARG A 51 -17.15 -7.82 30.70
C ARG A 51 -16.81 -6.87 29.54
N TYR A 52 -16.98 -7.32 28.31
CA TYR A 52 -16.76 -6.49 27.13
C TYR A 52 -17.64 -5.23 27.16
N LEU A 53 -18.97 -5.39 27.31
CA LEU A 53 -19.91 -4.28 27.32
C LEU A 53 -19.64 -3.30 28.48
N SER A 54 -19.31 -3.83 29.66
CA SER A 54 -18.96 -3.01 30.82
C SER A 54 -17.70 -2.19 30.57
N SER A 55 -16.69 -2.76 29.90
CA SER A 55 -15.46 -2.04 29.54
C SER A 55 -15.73 -0.88 28.58
N LEU A 56 -16.68 -1.05 27.65
CA LEU A 56 -17.09 0.03 26.73
C LEU A 56 -17.81 1.15 27.47
N LEU A 57 -18.74 0.83 28.36
CA LEU A 57 -19.44 1.85 29.16
C LEU A 57 -18.47 2.60 30.09
N GLN A 58 -17.44 1.92 30.61
CA GLN A 58 -16.39 2.59 31.38
C GLN A 58 -15.55 3.54 30.51
N LYS A 59 -15.33 3.21 29.24
CA LYS A 59 -14.49 4.00 28.33
C LYS A 59 -15.24 5.15 27.64
N PHE A 60 -16.48 4.93 27.26
CA PHE A 60 -17.28 5.83 26.41
C PHE A 60 -18.49 6.43 27.14
N GLU A 61 -18.67 6.08 28.42
CA GLU A 61 -19.67 6.59 29.36
C GLU A 61 -21.13 6.35 28.94
N ALA A 62 -21.62 7.09 27.95
CA ALA A 62 -23.04 7.14 27.57
C ALA A 62 -23.34 6.54 26.18
N ALA A 63 -22.32 6.20 25.40
CA ALA A 63 -22.47 5.65 24.05
C ALA A 63 -21.48 4.51 23.81
N VAL A 64 -21.68 3.75 22.74
CA VAL A 64 -20.72 2.73 22.27
C VAL A 64 -20.51 2.88 20.77
N PRO A 65 -19.30 2.60 20.25
CA PRO A 65 -19.05 2.58 18.82
C PRO A 65 -19.72 1.37 18.15
N THR A 66 -19.69 1.32 16.81
CA THR A 66 -20.24 0.16 16.08
C THR A 66 -19.32 -1.07 16.16
N VAL A 67 -18.01 -0.84 16.28
CA VAL A 67 -16.95 -1.83 16.46
C VAL A 67 -15.95 -1.32 17.49
N TYR A 68 -15.44 -2.18 18.36
CA TYR A 68 -14.31 -1.88 19.26
C TYR A 68 -13.63 -3.16 19.77
N PRO A 69 -12.29 -3.24 19.83
CA PRO A 69 -11.31 -2.22 19.44
C PRO A 69 -11.23 -2.04 17.91
N PHE A 70 -10.59 -0.96 17.46
CA PHE A 70 -10.42 -0.64 16.03
C PHE A 70 -9.12 0.13 15.74
N ASP A 71 -8.23 0.23 16.73
CA ASP A 71 -7.01 1.03 16.69
C ASP A 71 -5.95 0.42 15.76
N GLN A 72 -5.82 -0.91 15.70
CA GLN A 72 -4.82 -1.56 14.84
C GLN A 72 -4.98 -1.19 13.37
N TYR A 73 -6.18 -1.41 12.81
CA TYR A 73 -6.45 -1.04 11.42
C TYR A 73 -6.24 0.46 11.18
N ALA A 74 -6.75 1.31 12.08
CA ALA A 74 -6.65 2.76 11.94
C ALA A 74 -5.20 3.23 11.89
N ARG A 75 -4.35 2.72 12.78
CA ARG A 75 -2.91 3.03 12.83
C ARG A 75 -2.20 2.59 11.57
N LEU A 76 -2.41 1.35 11.13
CA LEU A 76 -1.80 0.82 9.91
C LEU A 76 -2.29 1.55 8.66
N SER A 77 -3.57 1.93 8.60
CA SER A 77 -4.13 2.70 7.49
C SER A 77 -3.54 4.10 7.41
N ILE A 78 -3.16 4.72 8.54
CA ILE A 78 -2.46 6.01 8.54
C ILE A 78 -1.07 5.84 7.94
N ILE A 79 -0.32 4.81 8.34
CA ILE A 79 1.01 4.51 7.78
C ILE A 79 0.92 4.30 6.26
N ASP A 80 0.01 3.44 5.81
CA ASP A 80 -0.24 3.20 4.38
C ASP A 80 -0.57 4.49 3.63
N THR A 81 -1.30 5.40 4.28
CA THR A 81 -1.63 6.70 3.69
C THR A 81 -0.40 7.59 3.56
N LEU A 82 0.44 7.69 4.60
CA LEU A 82 1.67 8.49 4.57
C LEU A 82 2.63 8.01 3.48
N GLU A 83 2.81 6.70 3.35
CA GLU A 83 3.62 6.07 2.30
C GLU A 83 3.02 6.30 0.92
N SER A 84 1.71 6.10 0.77
CA SER A 84 1.02 6.31 -0.52
C SER A 84 1.13 7.76 -1.01
N LEU A 85 1.30 8.72 -0.11
CA LEU A 85 1.46 10.15 -0.39
C LEU A 85 2.93 10.58 -0.50
N GLY A 86 3.90 9.72 -0.17
CA GLY A 86 5.34 9.99 -0.29
C GLY A 86 5.89 10.95 0.77
N ILE A 87 5.25 11.03 1.94
CA ILE A 87 5.64 11.88 3.07
C ILE A 87 6.02 11.08 4.33
N ASP A 88 6.05 9.76 4.23
CA ASP A 88 6.47 8.83 5.29
C ASP A 88 7.87 9.14 5.84
N ARG A 89 8.75 9.75 5.03
CA ARG A 89 10.11 10.11 5.42
C ARG A 89 10.20 11.08 6.60
N ASP A 90 9.16 11.88 6.83
CA ASP A 90 9.06 12.82 7.94
C ASP A 90 8.55 12.15 9.24
N PHE A 91 8.05 10.91 9.14
CA PHE A 91 7.42 10.16 10.23
C PHE A 91 8.11 8.81 10.51
N LYS A 92 9.39 8.67 10.13
CA LYS A 92 10.13 7.40 10.22
C LYS A 92 10.13 6.79 11.62
N ASN A 93 10.20 7.61 12.67
CA ASN A 93 10.24 7.12 14.04
C ASN A 93 8.87 6.59 14.49
N GLU A 94 7.81 7.31 14.16
CA GLU A 94 6.42 6.99 14.48
C GLU A 94 5.97 5.73 13.74
N ILE A 95 6.31 5.64 12.45
CA ILE A 95 6.06 4.47 11.61
C ILE A 95 6.78 3.25 12.19
N ARG A 96 8.10 3.34 12.41
CA ARG A 96 8.89 2.24 12.99
C ARG A 96 8.33 1.78 14.34
N SER A 97 8.05 2.72 15.26
CA SER A 97 7.53 2.37 16.58
C SER A 97 6.19 1.63 16.49
N THR A 98 5.32 2.04 15.56
CA THR A 98 4.02 1.40 15.35
C THR A 98 4.17 0.02 14.72
N LEU A 99 5.01 -0.12 13.70
CA LEU A 99 5.26 -1.40 13.05
C LEU A 99 5.95 -2.40 13.99
N ASP A 100 6.87 -1.94 14.86
CA ASP A 100 7.48 -2.78 15.89
C ASP A 100 6.43 -3.33 16.88
N GLU A 101 5.44 -2.52 17.26
CA GLU A 101 4.31 -2.98 18.09
C GLU A 101 3.43 -3.97 17.34
N THR A 102 3.04 -3.64 16.10
CA THR A 102 2.26 -4.54 15.23
C THR A 102 2.99 -5.86 15.03
N TYR A 103 4.31 -5.84 14.87
CA TYR A 103 5.13 -7.05 14.71
C TYR A 103 5.10 -7.93 15.96
N ARG A 104 5.19 -7.34 17.16
CA ARG A 104 5.04 -8.10 18.42
C ARG A 104 3.66 -8.74 18.53
N CYS A 105 2.61 -8.07 18.08
CA CYS A 105 1.26 -8.62 18.05
C CYS A 105 1.13 -9.72 16.98
N TRP A 106 1.73 -9.53 15.81
CA TRP A 106 1.80 -10.53 14.73
C TRP A 106 2.44 -11.83 15.21
N LEU A 107 3.61 -11.76 15.85
CA LEU A 107 4.32 -12.93 16.39
C LEU A 107 3.53 -13.68 17.47
N ARG A 108 2.61 -13.00 18.17
CA ARG A 108 1.75 -13.61 19.19
C ARG A 108 0.47 -14.19 18.62
N GLY A 109 0.20 -14.01 17.32
CA GLY A 109 -1.09 -14.35 16.72
C GLY A 109 -2.23 -13.57 17.37
N ASP A 110 -2.04 -12.26 17.58
CA ASP A 110 -3.07 -11.42 18.20
C ASP A 110 -4.35 -11.40 17.34
N GLU A 111 -5.48 -11.65 17.98
CA GLU A 111 -6.79 -11.75 17.32
C GLU A 111 -7.24 -10.42 16.71
N GLU A 112 -6.80 -9.28 17.26
CA GLU A 112 -7.13 -7.96 16.71
C GLU A 112 -6.53 -7.75 15.32
N ILE A 113 -5.39 -8.41 15.02
CA ILE A 113 -4.75 -8.36 13.72
C ILE A 113 -5.20 -9.55 12.86
N CYS A 114 -5.09 -10.76 13.39
CA CYS A 114 -5.24 -11.98 12.60
C CYS A 114 -6.69 -12.33 12.24
N LEU A 115 -7.70 -11.83 12.99
CA LEU A 115 -9.11 -12.16 12.74
C LEU A 115 -9.88 -11.08 11.96
N ASP A 116 -9.30 -9.91 11.68
CA ASP A 116 -9.87 -8.94 10.73
C ASP A 116 -9.06 -9.04 9.43
N LEU A 117 -9.72 -9.48 8.34
CA LEU A 117 -9.02 -9.87 7.12
C LEU A 117 -8.24 -8.71 6.49
N ALA A 118 -8.85 -7.53 6.43
CA ALA A 118 -8.22 -6.34 5.89
C ALA A 118 -7.03 -5.88 6.75
N THR A 119 -7.16 -5.95 8.09
CA THR A 119 -6.07 -5.62 9.02
C THR A 119 -4.92 -6.61 8.91
N CYS A 120 -5.23 -7.91 8.82
CA CYS A 120 -4.23 -8.97 8.67
C CYS A 120 -3.42 -8.78 7.37
N ALA A 121 -4.11 -8.57 6.24
CA ALA A 121 -3.47 -8.38 4.94
C ALA A 121 -2.64 -7.08 4.89
N LEU A 122 -3.15 -5.99 5.47
CA LEU A 122 -2.44 -4.72 5.57
C LEU A 122 -1.20 -4.83 6.47
N ALA A 123 -1.33 -5.46 7.63
CA ALA A 123 -0.22 -5.70 8.57
C ALA A 123 0.88 -6.54 7.90
N PHE A 124 0.51 -7.64 7.24
CA PHE A 124 1.45 -8.48 6.50
C PHE A 124 2.26 -7.68 5.50
N ARG A 125 1.58 -6.89 4.66
CA ARG A 125 2.23 -6.07 3.62
C ARG A 125 3.18 -5.02 4.21
N LEU A 126 2.72 -4.26 5.21
CA LEU A 126 3.52 -3.20 5.83
C LEU A 126 4.71 -3.75 6.62
N LEU A 127 4.52 -4.83 7.38
CA LEU A 127 5.61 -5.47 8.10
C LEU A 127 6.67 -6.01 7.13
N HIS A 128 6.23 -6.67 6.06
CA HIS A 128 7.11 -7.19 5.03
C HIS A 128 7.90 -6.07 4.32
N SER A 129 7.24 -4.99 3.89
CA SER A 129 7.91 -3.88 3.18
C SER A 129 8.93 -3.15 4.05
N HIS A 130 8.76 -3.17 5.37
CA HIS A 130 9.72 -2.62 6.34
C HIS A 130 10.77 -3.62 6.84
N GLY A 131 10.86 -4.79 6.21
CA GLY A 131 11.93 -5.76 6.46
C GLY A 131 11.74 -6.64 7.70
N HIS A 132 10.53 -6.70 8.27
CA HIS A 132 10.22 -7.67 9.31
C HIS A 132 10.06 -9.07 8.71
N ASP A 133 10.54 -10.08 9.44
CA ASP A 133 10.36 -11.49 9.08
C ASP A 133 8.94 -11.96 9.44
N VAL A 134 8.05 -11.98 8.44
CA VAL A 134 6.64 -12.35 8.58
C VAL A 134 6.31 -13.60 7.77
N SER A 135 5.69 -14.59 8.43
CA SER A 135 5.13 -15.77 7.76
C SER A 135 3.81 -15.47 7.08
N TYR A 136 3.53 -16.10 5.93
CA TYR A 136 2.22 -16.05 5.26
C TYR A 136 1.13 -16.87 5.99
N ASP A 137 1.47 -17.62 7.06
CA ASP A 137 0.53 -18.52 7.76
C ASP A 137 -0.85 -17.92 8.09
N PRO A 138 -0.97 -16.68 8.61
CA PRO A 138 -2.28 -16.10 8.94
C PRO A 138 -3.17 -15.83 7.72
N LEU A 139 -2.58 -15.72 6.53
CA LEU A 139 -3.28 -15.45 5.27
C LEU A 139 -3.51 -16.71 4.42
N LYS A 140 -2.83 -17.83 4.73
CA LYS A 140 -3.01 -19.13 4.05
C LYS A 140 -4.48 -19.56 3.90
N PRO A 141 -5.38 -19.36 4.88
CA PRO A 141 -6.78 -19.71 4.72
C PRO A 141 -7.48 -18.99 3.56
N PHE A 142 -6.93 -17.86 3.08
CA PHE A 142 -7.48 -17.03 2.01
C PHE A 142 -6.72 -17.15 0.69
N ALA A 143 -5.88 -18.19 0.55
CA ALA A 143 -5.20 -18.51 -0.70
C ALA A 143 -6.20 -18.77 -1.84
N GLU A 144 -7.40 -19.28 -1.51
CA GLU A 144 -8.51 -19.51 -2.44
C GLU A 144 -9.76 -18.69 -2.04
N GLU A 145 -10.63 -18.41 -3.01
CA GLU A 145 -11.89 -17.66 -2.81
C GLU A 145 -12.85 -18.32 -1.82
N SER A 146 -12.81 -19.65 -1.72
CA SER A 146 -13.63 -20.44 -0.78
C SER A 146 -13.39 -20.00 0.67
N GLY A 147 -12.13 -19.78 1.03
CA GLY A 147 -11.73 -19.31 2.35
C GLY A 147 -12.19 -17.90 2.68
N PHE A 148 -12.36 -17.04 1.68
CA PHE A 148 -12.98 -15.71 1.85
C PHE A 148 -14.50 -15.81 1.96
N SER A 149 -15.14 -16.61 1.11
CA SER A 149 -16.60 -16.71 1.00
C SER A 149 -17.29 -17.13 2.30
N ASP A 150 -16.62 -17.92 3.14
CA ASP A 150 -17.14 -18.40 4.43
C ASP A 150 -16.94 -17.41 5.60
N THR A 151 -16.24 -16.29 5.38
CA THR A 151 -16.02 -15.25 6.39
C THR A 151 -17.18 -14.26 6.49
N LEU A 152 -17.20 -13.45 7.55
CA LEU A 152 -18.14 -12.34 7.67
C LEU A 152 -17.97 -11.35 6.51
N GLU A 153 -16.73 -11.04 6.15
CA GLU A 153 -16.33 -10.16 5.07
C GLU A 153 -16.81 -10.67 3.70
N GLY A 154 -16.76 -11.98 3.48
CA GLY A 154 -17.32 -12.66 2.31
C GLY A 154 -18.82 -12.47 2.19
N TYR A 155 -19.57 -12.72 3.27
CA TYR A 155 -21.03 -12.49 3.28
C TYR A 155 -21.41 -11.02 3.07
N LEU A 156 -20.58 -10.10 3.57
CA LEU A 156 -20.77 -8.66 3.37
C LEU A 156 -20.26 -8.15 2.02
N LYS A 157 -19.67 -9.02 1.18
CA LYS A 157 -18.99 -8.66 -0.07
C LYS A 157 -18.01 -7.50 0.12
N ASN A 158 -17.17 -7.60 1.15
CA ASN A 158 -16.28 -6.50 1.53
C ASN A 158 -15.11 -6.35 0.56
N THR A 159 -15.27 -5.48 -0.45
CA THR A 159 -14.27 -5.25 -1.50
C THR A 159 -12.96 -4.65 -0.96
N THR A 160 -12.99 -3.93 0.17
CA THR A 160 -11.76 -3.44 0.81
C THR A 160 -10.86 -4.58 1.28
N SER A 161 -11.45 -5.64 1.85
CA SER A 161 -10.70 -6.81 2.31
C SER A 161 -10.07 -7.57 1.14
N VAL A 162 -10.80 -7.72 0.04
CA VAL A 162 -10.29 -8.34 -1.19
C VAL A 162 -9.17 -7.49 -1.80
N LEU A 163 -9.31 -6.16 -1.80
CA LEU A 163 -8.26 -5.25 -2.27
C LEU A 163 -6.97 -5.37 -1.45
N GLU A 164 -7.06 -5.43 -0.11
CA GLU A 164 -5.85 -5.59 0.72
C GLU A 164 -5.23 -6.99 0.55
N LEU A 165 -6.04 -8.05 0.38
CA LEU A 165 -5.53 -9.38 0.01
C LEU A 165 -4.81 -9.36 -1.35
N PHE A 166 -5.39 -8.68 -2.34
CA PHE A 166 -4.77 -8.55 -3.66
C PHE A 166 -3.42 -7.85 -3.54
N LYS A 167 -3.33 -6.71 -2.84
CA LYS A 167 -2.06 -6.01 -2.60
C LYS A 167 -1.05 -6.86 -1.82
N ALA A 168 -1.49 -7.58 -0.78
CA ALA A 168 -0.64 -8.48 -0.01
C ALA A 168 -0.05 -9.60 -0.89
N SER A 169 -0.85 -10.15 -1.81
CA SER A 169 -0.41 -11.20 -2.75
C SER A 169 0.73 -10.78 -3.67
N GLN A 170 0.85 -9.47 -3.94
CA GLN A 170 1.91 -8.90 -4.77
C GLN A 170 3.24 -8.72 -4.03
N SER A 171 3.29 -8.95 -2.71
CA SER A 171 4.49 -8.73 -1.89
C SER A 171 5.52 -9.86 -2.01
N TYR A 172 5.10 -11.08 -2.38
CA TYR A 172 5.96 -12.26 -2.52
C TYR A 172 5.58 -13.08 -3.77
N PRO A 173 6.11 -12.74 -4.96
CA PRO A 173 5.67 -13.36 -6.23
C PRO A 173 6.11 -14.83 -6.42
N HIS A 174 6.91 -15.37 -5.50
CA HIS A 174 7.52 -16.71 -5.64
C HIS A 174 6.76 -17.83 -4.91
N GLU A 175 5.86 -17.53 -3.98
CA GLU A 175 5.08 -18.53 -3.25
C GLU A 175 3.83 -18.95 -4.06
N SER A 176 3.55 -20.26 -4.17
CA SER A 176 2.41 -20.75 -4.96
C SER A 176 1.07 -20.26 -4.43
N ALA A 177 0.90 -20.25 -3.11
CA ALA A 177 -0.34 -19.82 -2.46
C ALA A 177 -0.64 -18.33 -2.73
N LEU A 178 0.38 -17.47 -2.77
CA LEU A 178 0.22 -16.05 -3.10
C LEU A 178 -0.14 -15.84 -4.58
N LYS A 179 0.31 -16.72 -5.49
CA LYS A 179 -0.11 -16.67 -6.91
C LYS A 179 -1.59 -17.03 -7.07
N GLU A 180 -2.06 -18.05 -6.36
CA GLU A 180 -3.46 -18.44 -6.32
C GLU A 180 -4.31 -17.30 -5.74
N GLN A 181 -3.86 -16.71 -4.62
CA GLN A 181 -4.50 -15.55 -4.01
C GLN A 181 -4.60 -14.38 -4.99
N CYS A 182 -3.50 -14.02 -5.64
CA CYS A 182 -3.44 -12.95 -6.63
C CYS A 182 -4.42 -13.19 -7.78
N SER A 183 -4.51 -14.43 -8.27
CA SER A 183 -5.38 -14.79 -9.38
C SER A 183 -6.86 -14.61 -9.03
N TRP A 184 -7.34 -15.18 -7.93
CA TRP A 184 -8.78 -15.11 -7.60
C TRP A 184 -9.18 -13.70 -7.14
N THR A 185 -8.35 -13.02 -6.35
CA THR A 185 -8.65 -11.65 -5.90
C THR A 185 -8.70 -10.69 -7.08
N LYS A 186 -7.80 -10.84 -8.06
CA LYS A 186 -7.86 -10.07 -9.32
C LYS A 186 -9.18 -10.27 -10.05
N GLN A 187 -9.58 -11.53 -10.26
CA GLN A 187 -10.84 -11.86 -10.96
C GLN A 187 -12.06 -11.31 -10.22
N TYR A 188 -12.08 -11.42 -8.88
CA TYR A 188 -13.14 -10.87 -8.04
C TYR A 188 -13.23 -9.35 -8.22
N LEU A 189 -12.10 -8.63 -8.14
CA LEU A 189 -12.06 -7.17 -8.29
C LEU A 189 -12.49 -6.71 -9.69
N GLU A 190 -12.08 -7.41 -10.75
CA GLU A 190 -12.52 -7.14 -12.13
C GLU A 190 -14.04 -7.33 -12.31
N MET A 191 -14.61 -8.36 -11.68
CA MET A 191 -16.06 -8.61 -11.67
C MET A 191 -16.82 -7.50 -10.93
N GLU A 192 -16.34 -7.11 -9.75
CA GLU A 192 -16.96 -6.03 -8.96
C GLU A 192 -16.88 -4.69 -9.71
N LEU A 193 -15.76 -4.37 -10.37
CA LEU A 193 -15.64 -3.16 -11.21
C LEU A 193 -16.67 -3.11 -12.33
N SER A 194 -16.98 -4.26 -12.94
CA SER A 194 -17.94 -4.35 -14.04
C SER A 194 -19.37 -3.98 -13.62
N ASN A 195 -19.71 -4.17 -12.35
CA ASN A 195 -21.04 -3.92 -11.80
C ASN A 195 -21.02 -2.86 -10.67
N TRP A 196 -19.99 -2.01 -10.63
CA TRP A 196 -19.75 -1.13 -9.49
C TRP A 196 -20.87 -0.10 -9.32
N PRO A 197 -21.66 -0.14 -8.23
CA PRO A 197 -22.67 0.85 -7.99
C PRO A 197 -21.98 2.14 -7.51
N ILE A 198 -22.24 3.27 -8.17
CA ILE A 198 -21.73 4.58 -7.71
C ILE A 198 -22.85 5.24 -6.92
N THR A 199 -22.95 4.93 -5.63
CA THR A 199 -23.99 5.44 -4.73
C THR A 199 -23.46 6.45 -3.72
N SER A 200 -22.13 6.57 -3.59
CA SER A 200 -21.48 7.53 -2.68
C SER A 200 -20.08 7.92 -3.15
N VAL A 201 -19.57 9.03 -2.62
CA VAL A 201 -18.16 9.47 -2.79
C VAL A 201 -17.18 8.39 -2.32
N GLN A 202 -17.53 7.67 -1.24
CA GLN A 202 -16.71 6.58 -0.70
C GLN A 202 -16.58 5.41 -1.69
N GLU A 203 -17.67 5.05 -2.36
CA GLU A 203 -17.64 3.99 -3.37
C GLU A 203 -16.88 4.43 -4.62
N GLU A 204 -16.98 5.69 -5.03
CA GLU A 204 -16.19 6.24 -6.12
C GLU A 204 -14.69 6.20 -5.80
N TYR A 205 -14.31 6.55 -4.57
CA TYR A 205 -12.94 6.44 -4.11
C TYR A 205 -12.43 5.00 -4.07
N LEU A 206 -13.21 4.07 -3.49
CA LEU A 206 -12.82 2.67 -3.43
C LEU A 206 -12.72 2.07 -4.84
N LYS A 207 -13.64 2.42 -5.75
CA LYS A 207 -13.57 2.04 -7.16
C LYS A 207 -12.25 2.48 -7.77
N LYS A 208 -11.87 3.75 -7.55
CA LYS A 208 -10.62 4.30 -8.08
C LYS A 208 -9.39 3.56 -7.54
N LYS A 209 -9.38 3.23 -6.25
CA LYS A 209 -8.31 2.41 -5.64
C LYS A 209 -8.22 1.02 -6.27
N VAL A 210 -9.35 0.38 -6.57
CA VAL A 210 -9.39 -0.92 -7.23
C VAL A 210 -8.89 -0.82 -8.68
N GLU A 211 -9.35 0.17 -9.44
CA GLU A 211 -8.88 0.43 -10.81
C GLU A 211 -7.37 0.64 -10.86
N ASP A 212 -6.83 1.45 -9.94
CA ASP A 212 -5.40 1.75 -9.90
C ASP A 212 -4.59 0.52 -9.52
N ALA A 213 -5.02 -0.26 -8.51
CA ALA A 213 -4.32 -1.49 -8.11
C ALA A 213 -4.28 -2.54 -9.24
N LEU A 214 -5.36 -2.67 -10.02
CA LEU A 214 -5.43 -3.61 -11.15
C LEU A 214 -4.62 -3.12 -12.35
N SER A 215 -4.55 -1.81 -12.58
CA SER A 215 -3.87 -1.21 -13.72
C SER A 215 -2.35 -1.11 -13.52
N PHE A 216 -1.90 -0.98 -12.28
CA PHE A 216 -0.49 -0.74 -11.94
C PHE A 216 0.00 -1.78 -10.92
N PRO A 217 0.54 -2.92 -11.39
CA PRO A 217 1.16 -3.91 -10.49
C PRO A 217 2.31 -3.28 -9.69
N SER A 218 2.49 -3.69 -8.43
CA SER A 218 3.52 -3.16 -7.54
C SER A 218 4.93 -3.14 -8.16
N TYR A 219 5.31 -4.18 -8.89
CA TYR A 219 6.63 -4.32 -9.53
C TYR A 219 6.84 -3.43 -10.77
N ALA A 220 5.77 -2.87 -11.32
CA ALA A 220 5.79 -2.05 -12.55
C ALA A 220 5.43 -0.59 -12.28
N SER A 221 5.34 -0.21 -11.00
CA SER A 221 4.94 1.13 -10.59
C SER A 221 6.13 1.98 -10.16
N LEU A 222 6.10 3.26 -10.51
CA LEU A 222 7.10 4.23 -10.07
C LEU A 222 6.50 5.02 -8.91
N GLU A 223 7.12 4.93 -7.74
CA GLU A 223 6.61 5.49 -6.48
C GLU A 223 6.17 6.94 -6.63
N ARG A 224 6.97 7.79 -7.29
CA ARG A 224 6.61 9.20 -7.43
C ARG A 224 5.38 9.45 -8.29
N LEU A 225 5.10 8.60 -9.27
CA LEU A 225 3.86 8.67 -10.06
C LEU A 225 2.66 8.22 -9.23
N ASP A 226 2.83 7.21 -8.39
CA ASP A 226 1.79 6.73 -7.47
C ASP A 226 1.42 7.81 -6.47
N HIS A 227 2.41 8.45 -5.85
CA HIS A 227 2.18 9.60 -4.97
C HIS A 227 1.39 10.70 -5.68
N ARG A 228 1.76 11.04 -6.92
CA ARG A 228 1.02 12.02 -7.71
C ARG A 228 -0.41 11.57 -7.98
N ARG A 229 -0.64 10.30 -8.32
CA ARG A 229 -1.99 9.76 -8.57
C ARG A 229 -2.85 9.83 -7.31
N ASN A 230 -2.29 9.45 -6.17
CA ASN A 230 -2.96 9.51 -4.86
C ASN A 230 -3.26 10.95 -4.41
N LEU A 231 -2.38 11.91 -4.73
CA LEU A 231 -2.64 13.33 -4.50
C LEU A 231 -3.78 13.86 -5.40
N LEU A 232 -3.76 13.51 -6.69
CA LEU A 232 -4.74 13.98 -7.68
C LEU A 232 -6.13 13.39 -7.49
N SER A 233 -6.24 12.18 -6.93
CA SER A 233 -7.54 11.62 -6.58
C SER A 233 -8.26 12.45 -5.51
N GLY A 234 -7.58 13.45 -4.91
CA GLY A 234 -8.15 14.39 -3.92
C GLY A 234 -8.67 13.70 -2.66
N SER A 235 -8.43 12.40 -2.57
CA SER A 235 -9.10 11.52 -1.66
C SER A 235 -8.28 11.52 -0.39
N CYS A 236 -8.56 12.55 0.40
CA CYS A 236 -8.35 12.63 1.82
C CYS A 236 -8.44 11.25 2.47
N VAL A 237 -7.60 11.03 3.49
CA VAL A 237 -7.57 9.92 4.45
C VAL A 237 -8.99 9.53 4.93
N GLU A 238 -9.78 8.90 4.07
CA GLU A 238 -11.20 8.68 4.33
C GLU A 238 -11.33 7.35 5.05
N SER A 239 -11.25 7.52 6.36
CA SER A 239 -11.34 6.53 7.41
C SER A 239 -12.74 5.95 7.60
N THR A 240 -13.64 6.17 6.64
CA THR A 240 -15.03 5.74 6.74
C THR A 240 -15.16 4.29 6.32
N ARG A 241 -15.43 3.41 7.29
CA ARG A 241 -15.77 2.01 7.05
C ARG A 241 -17.27 1.81 7.22
N VAL A 242 -17.81 0.92 6.41
CA VAL A 242 -19.20 0.50 6.51
C VAL A 242 -19.24 -0.94 6.98
N MET A 243 -19.83 -1.16 8.15
CA MET A 243 -20.18 -2.49 8.63
C MET A 243 -21.68 -2.50 8.96
N LYS A 244 -22.07 -2.64 10.23
CA LYS A 244 -23.48 -2.47 10.65
C LYS A 244 -23.98 -1.05 10.48
N THR A 245 -23.10 -0.10 10.76
CA THR A 245 -23.29 1.31 10.48
C THR A 245 -22.02 1.84 9.82
N SER A 246 -22.12 2.98 9.16
CA SER A 246 -20.93 3.74 8.82
C SER A 246 -20.27 4.24 10.10
N TYR A 247 -18.95 4.21 10.14
CA TYR A 247 -18.15 4.83 11.19
C TYR A 247 -16.87 5.37 10.56
N ARG A 248 -16.31 6.41 11.18
CA ARG A 248 -15.12 7.09 10.71
C ARG A 248 -14.06 7.04 11.80
N PHE A 249 -12.81 6.73 11.46
CA PHE A 249 -11.70 6.99 12.38
C PHE A 249 -11.57 8.51 12.55
N PRO A 250 -11.45 9.03 13.78
CA PRO A 250 -11.21 10.45 14.01
C PRO A 250 -9.88 10.84 13.36
N ASN A 251 -9.95 11.30 12.11
CA ASN A 251 -8.83 11.76 11.31
C ASN A 251 -9.02 13.26 11.09
N ASP A 252 -9.01 14.01 12.19
CA ASP A 252 -9.03 15.49 12.15
C ASP A 252 -7.82 16.05 11.37
N PHE A 253 -6.79 15.22 11.16
CA PHE A 253 -5.55 15.55 10.45
C PHE A 253 -5.60 15.31 8.94
N SER A 254 -6.69 14.76 8.38
CA SER A 254 -6.70 14.35 6.97
C SER A 254 -6.46 15.51 6.00
N SER A 255 -6.93 16.71 6.35
CA SER A 255 -6.70 17.92 5.55
C SER A 255 -5.25 18.42 5.67
N ASP A 256 -4.62 18.24 6.81
CA ASP A 256 -3.26 18.72 7.06
C ASP A 256 -2.21 17.77 6.46
N ILE A 257 -2.46 16.46 6.51
CA ILE A 257 -1.68 15.44 5.79
C ILE A 257 -1.66 15.74 4.29
N LEU A 258 -2.82 16.05 3.70
CA LEU A 258 -2.90 16.37 2.27
C LEU A 258 -2.17 17.67 1.93
N LYS A 259 -2.33 18.73 2.75
CA LYS A 259 -1.59 19.99 2.57
C LYS A 259 -0.08 19.77 2.64
N LEU A 260 0.38 18.98 3.61
CA LEU A 260 1.78 18.61 3.76
C LEU A 260 2.27 17.87 2.51
N ALA A 261 1.54 16.85 2.06
CA ALA A 261 1.91 16.06 0.89
C ALA A 261 1.95 16.89 -0.41
N VAL A 262 1.01 17.81 -0.62
CA VAL A 262 1.06 18.74 -1.77
C VAL A 262 2.24 19.69 -1.67
N GLY A 263 2.49 20.26 -0.49
CA GLY A 263 3.62 21.15 -0.25
C GLY A 263 4.95 20.45 -0.51
N ASP A 264 5.11 19.25 0.05
CA ASP A 264 6.27 18.39 -0.17
C ASP A 264 6.44 18.02 -1.64
N PHE A 265 5.33 17.67 -2.31
CA PHE A 265 5.37 17.29 -3.71
C PHE A 265 5.96 18.39 -4.60
N ASN A 266 5.44 19.61 -4.39
CA ASN A 266 5.85 20.80 -5.13
C ASN A 266 7.28 21.22 -4.80
N PHE A 267 7.69 21.08 -3.53
CA PHE A 267 9.07 21.37 -3.12
C PHE A 267 10.06 20.46 -3.85
N CYS A 268 9.87 19.14 -3.83
CA CYS A 268 10.73 18.22 -4.57
C CYS A 268 10.71 18.50 -6.08
N GLN A 269 9.54 18.80 -6.64
CA GLN A 269 9.40 19.13 -8.06
C GLN A 269 10.20 20.40 -8.45
N SER A 270 10.27 21.40 -7.56
CA SER A 270 11.07 22.60 -7.79
C SER A 270 12.57 22.28 -7.87
N ILE A 271 13.06 21.41 -6.98
CA ILE A 271 14.44 20.92 -7.00
C ILE A 271 14.70 20.16 -8.30
N HIS A 272 13.78 19.27 -8.70
CA HIS A 272 13.91 18.53 -9.94
C HIS A 272 13.97 19.43 -11.18
N GLY A 273 13.28 20.56 -11.16
CA GLY A 273 13.35 21.57 -12.22
C GLY A 273 14.72 22.23 -12.33
N GLU A 274 15.38 22.54 -11.21
CA GLU A 274 16.74 23.08 -11.19
C GLU A 274 17.78 22.04 -11.61
N GLU A 275 17.60 20.78 -11.21
CA GLU A 275 18.46 19.67 -11.64
C GLU A 275 18.42 19.46 -13.15
N MET A 276 17.23 19.52 -13.76
CA MET A 276 17.08 19.44 -15.22
C MET A 276 17.83 20.56 -15.93
N LYS A 277 17.72 21.82 -15.46
CA LYS A 277 18.49 22.95 -16.04
C LYS A 277 20.00 22.74 -15.95
N ARG A 278 20.48 22.14 -14.84
CA ARG A 278 21.91 21.81 -14.67
C ARG A 278 22.34 20.72 -15.65
N LEU A 279 21.50 19.71 -15.87
CA LEU A 279 21.76 18.63 -16.81
C LEU A 279 21.74 19.10 -18.27
N ASP A 280 20.79 19.97 -18.64
CA ASP A 280 20.73 20.59 -19.98
C ASP A 280 22.03 21.35 -20.28
N ARG A 281 22.54 22.12 -19.30
CA ARG A 281 23.83 22.81 -19.44
C ARG A 281 24.99 21.83 -19.61
N TRP A 282 25.00 20.76 -18.82
CA TRP A 282 26.03 19.71 -18.90
C TRP A 282 26.07 19.03 -20.27
N ILE A 283 24.92 18.76 -20.90
CA ILE A 283 24.86 18.24 -22.29
C ILE A 283 25.63 19.17 -23.22
N VAL A 284 25.32 20.48 -23.18
CA VAL A 284 25.93 21.49 -24.05
C VAL A 284 27.43 21.62 -23.81
N GLU A 285 27.85 21.72 -22.55
CA GLU A 285 29.26 21.84 -22.15
C GLU A 285 30.11 20.66 -22.62
N ASN A 286 29.53 19.47 -22.71
CA ASN A 286 30.20 18.23 -23.15
C ASN A 286 29.91 17.88 -24.62
N ARG A 287 29.25 18.78 -25.36
CA ARG A 287 28.93 18.62 -26.80
C ARG A 287 28.17 17.33 -27.14
N LEU A 288 27.44 16.78 -26.19
CA LEU A 288 26.72 15.50 -26.39
C LEU A 288 25.57 15.65 -27.40
N GLN A 289 25.04 16.86 -27.58
CA GLN A 289 24.06 17.22 -28.60
C GLN A 289 24.64 17.25 -30.03
N GLU A 290 25.96 17.28 -30.20
CA GLU A 290 26.62 17.31 -31.51
C GLU A 290 26.78 15.91 -32.11
N LEU A 291 26.67 14.87 -31.28
CA LEU A 291 26.75 13.46 -31.67
C LEU A 291 25.51 13.07 -32.49
N LYS A 292 25.61 13.18 -33.81
CA LYS A 292 24.50 12.92 -34.76
C LYS A 292 23.96 11.49 -34.73
N PHE A 293 24.79 10.53 -34.30
CA PHE A 293 24.40 9.13 -34.18
C PHE A 293 23.60 8.84 -32.90
N ALA A 294 23.76 9.65 -31.85
CA ALA A 294 23.19 9.38 -30.54
C ALA A 294 21.83 10.05 -30.35
N ARG A 295 20.86 9.29 -29.83
CA ARG A 295 19.54 9.79 -29.48
C ARG A 295 19.61 10.61 -28.20
N GLN A 296 18.98 11.78 -28.20
CA GLN A 296 18.87 12.60 -26.99
C GLN A 296 17.82 12.00 -26.04
N LYS A 297 18.28 11.39 -24.95
CA LYS A 297 17.43 10.70 -23.94
C LYS A 297 17.49 11.30 -22.55
N LEU A 298 18.06 12.51 -22.39
CA LEU A 298 18.27 13.14 -21.07
C LEU A 298 17.01 13.14 -20.19
N ALA A 299 15.87 13.60 -20.72
CA ALA A 299 14.62 13.66 -19.96
C ALA A 299 14.17 12.28 -19.47
N TYR A 300 14.37 11.23 -20.27
CA TYR A 300 14.04 9.85 -19.90
C TYR A 300 14.99 9.32 -18.82
N CYS A 301 16.31 9.49 -19.01
CA CYS A 301 17.32 9.08 -18.05
C CYS A 301 17.10 9.77 -16.69
N TYR A 302 16.86 11.07 -16.70
CA TYR A 302 16.55 11.82 -15.48
C TYR A 302 15.23 11.40 -14.86
N PHE A 303 14.15 11.28 -15.66
CA PHE A 303 12.85 10.83 -15.17
C PHE A 303 12.93 9.47 -14.47
N SER A 304 13.68 8.51 -15.03
CA SER A 304 13.86 7.19 -14.41
C SER A 304 14.51 7.25 -13.03
N GLY A 305 15.48 8.15 -12.83
CA GLY A 305 16.12 8.37 -11.54
C GLY A 305 15.22 9.15 -10.58
N ALA A 306 14.60 10.24 -11.05
CA ALA A 306 13.79 11.13 -10.23
C ALA A 306 12.45 10.51 -9.81
N ALA A 307 11.92 9.55 -10.57
CA ALA A 307 10.70 8.84 -10.23
C ALA A 307 10.87 7.82 -9.08
N THR A 308 12.11 7.37 -8.84
CA THR A 308 12.46 6.40 -7.80
C THR A 308 13.18 7.07 -6.63
N LEU A 309 14.17 7.93 -6.90
CA LEU A 309 14.98 8.62 -5.91
C LEU A 309 14.44 10.04 -5.68
N PHE A 310 13.15 10.20 -5.39
CA PHE A 310 12.49 11.51 -5.40
C PHE A 310 12.79 12.40 -4.18
N SER A 311 13.41 11.86 -3.12
CA SER A 311 13.71 12.62 -1.89
C SER A 311 14.70 13.76 -2.16
N PRO A 312 14.47 15.00 -1.67
CA PRO A 312 15.31 16.17 -1.95
C PRO A 312 16.81 15.93 -1.77
N GLU A 313 17.19 15.17 -0.75
CA GLU A 313 18.58 14.90 -0.33
C GLU A 313 19.34 14.03 -1.35
N LEU A 314 18.65 13.37 -2.27
CA LEU A 314 19.22 12.46 -3.27
C LEU A 314 19.56 13.15 -4.60
N SER A 315 19.74 14.47 -4.59
CA SER A 315 20.05 15.28 -5.78
C SER A 315 21.27 14.78 -6.54
N ASP A 316 22.39 14.56 -5.84
CA ASP A 316 23.63 14.09 -6.48
C ASP A 316 23.47 12.68 -7.08
N ALA A 317 22.68 11.82 -6.42
CA ALA A 317 22.36 10.49 -6.93
C ALA A 317 21.54 10.58 -8.23
N ARG A 318 20.50 11.42 -8.28
CA ARG A 318 19.69 11.63 -9.50
C ARG A 318 20.50 12.23 -10.65
N ILE A 319 21.34 13.22 -10.38
CA ILE A 319 22.21 13.82 -11.40
C ILE A 319 23.19 12.78 -11.94
N SER A 320 23.82 12.01 -11.06
CA SER A 320 24.76 10.95 -11.46
C SER A 320 24.06 9.86 -12.26
N TRP A 321 22.86 9.44 -11.83
CA TRP A 321 22.02 8.49 -12.56
C TRP A 321 21.68 8.99 -13.97
N ALA A 322 21.25 10.24 -14.09
CA ALA A 322 20.89 10.83 -15.38
C ALA A 322 22.10 10.91 -16.32
N LYS A 323 23.26 11.37 -15.83
CA LYS A 323 24.50 11.42 -16.61
C LYS A 323 24.95 10.04 -17.05
N GLY A 324 24.97 9.07 -16.14
CA GLY A 324 25.30 7.69 -16.42
C GLY A 324 24.39 7.11 -17.50
N GLY A 325 23.07 7.26 -17.34
CA GLY A 325 22.09 6.81 -18.33
C GLY A 325 22.29 7.44 -19.71
N VAL A 326 22.54 8.75 -19.78
CA VAL A 326 22.83 9.42 -21.06
C VAL A 326 24.08 8.84 -21.70
N LEU A 327 25.19 8.72 -20.97
CA LEU A 327 26.44 8.18 -21.50
C LEU A 327 26.28 6.73 -21.96
N THR A 328 25.57 5.90 -21.19
CA THR A 328 25.23 4.52 -21.60
C THR A 328 24.46 4.51 -22.91
N THR A 329 23.45 5.36 -23.09
CA THR A 329 22.69 5.42 -24.36
C THR A 329 23.53 5.91 -25.55
N VAL A 330 24.49 6.81 -25.30
CA VAL A 330 25.42 7.28 -26.34
C VAL A 330 26.34 6.15 -26.79
N VAL A 331 26.90 5.39 -25.84
CA VAL A 331 27.76 4.24 -26.13
C VAL A 331 26.97 3.14 -26.84
N ASP A 332 25.76 2.81 -26.38
CA ASP A 332 24.84 1.85 -27.02
C ASP A 332 24.60 2.22 -28.50
N ASP A 333 24.15 3.46 -28.77
CA ASP A 333 23.92 3.94 -30.13
C ASP A 333 25.22 3.95 -30.97
N PHE A 334 26.38 4.20 -30.36
CA PHE A 334 27.67 4.12 -31.05
C PHE A 334 27.98 2.69 -31.51
N PHE A 335 27.79 1.67 -30.67
CA PHE A 335 28.07 0.28 -31.04
C PHE A 335 27.03 -0.32 -31.99
N ASP A 336 25.76 0.09 -31.90
CA ASP A 336 24.67 -0.47 -32.69
C ASP A 336 24.57 0.13 -34.10
N VAL A 337 24.79 1.44 -34.23
CA VAL A 337 24.53 2.17 -35.49
C VAL A 337 25.59 3.19 -35.86
N GLY A 338 26.26 3.80 -34.88
CA GLY A 338 27.10 4.99 -35.11
C GLY A 338 28.52 4.70 -35.58
N GLY A 339 29.17 3.67 -35.02
CA GLY A 339 30.59 3.41 -35.17
C GLY A 339 30.90 2.28 -36.15
N SER A 340 32.00 2.42 -36.88
CA SER A 340 32.62 1.32 -37.61
C SER A 340 33.33 0.35 -36.65
N LYS A 341 33.64 -0.87 -37.13
CA LYS A 341 34.33 -1.88 -36.32
C LYS A 341 35.65 -1.38 -35.73
N GLU A 342 36.42 -0.64 -36.52
CA GLU A 342 37.70 -0.08 -36.09
C GLU A 342 37.52 0.97 -34.98
N GLU A 343 36.55 1.88 -35.14
CA GLU A 343 36.27 2.90 -34.11
C GLU A 343 35.73 2.27 -32.82
N MET A 344 34.95 1.19 -32.93
CA MET A 344 34.49 0.39 -31.78
C MET A 344 35.64 -0.30 -31.05
N GLU A 345 36.55 -0.97 -31.77
CA GLU A 345 37.76 -1.59 -31.20
C GLU A 345 38.65 -0.53 -30.52
N ASN A 346 38.82 0.64 -31.14
CA ASN A 346 39.57 1.75 -30.55
C ASN A 346 38.95 2.27 -29.25
N LEU A 347 37.62 2.40 -29.18
CA LEU A 347 36.95 2.82 -27.95
C LEU A 347 37.12 1.79 -26.83
N ILE A 348 37.05 0.49 -27.13
CA ILE A 348 37.31 -0.58 -26.16
C ILE A 348 38.74 -0.46 -25.61
N ASP A 349 39.73 -0.35 -26.49
CA ASP A 349 41.15 -0.22 -26.11
C ASP A 349 41.39 1.01 -25.21
N LEU A 350 40.76 2.15 -25.51
CA LEU A 350 40.86 3.37 -24.71
C LEU A 350 40.27 3.19 -23.30
N VAL A 351 39.11 2.52 -23.21
CA VAL A 351 38.47 2.22 -21.91
C VAL A 351 39.31 1.24 -21.09
N GLU A 352 39.89 0.22 -21.71
CA GLU A 352 40.75 -0.75 -21.02
C GLU A 352 42.05 -0.13 -20.49
N LYS A 353 42.65 0.78 -21.25
CA LYS A 353 43.88 1.49 -20.83
C LYS A 353 43.62 2.49 -19.72
N TRP A 354 42.44 3.12 -19.74
CA TRP A 354 42.07 4.20 -18.81
C TRP A 354 43.12 5.33 -18.76
N ASP A 355 43.80 5.61 -19.89
CA ASP A 355 44.85 6.62 -20.02
C ASP A 355 44.49 7.67 -21.07
N LEU A 356 44.22 8.88 -20.61
CA LEU A 356 43.84 10.03 -21.44
C LEU A 356 44.96 10.47 -22.39
N ASN A 357 46.22 10.08 -22.17
CA ASN A 357 47.34 10.43 -23.04
C ASN A 357 47.45 9.52 -24.27
N SER A 358 46.62 8.48 -24.36
CA SER A 358 46.66 7.48 -25.43
C SER A 358 45.67 7.73 -26.57
N VAL A 359 44.89 8.82 -26.51
CA VAL A 359 44.00 9.26 -27.59
C VAL A 359 44.84 9.92 -28.69
N PRO A 360 44.91 9.39 -29.92
CA PRO A 360 45.55 10.08 -31.04
C PRO A 360 44.81 11.40 -31.35
N ASP A 361 45.56 12.47 -31.64
CA ASP A 361 45.03 13.80 -32.02
C ASP A 361 43.99 13.77 -33.15
#